data_AF-A0A158B2C9-F1
#
_entry.id   AF-A0A158B2C9-F1
#
_cell.length_a   1.000
_cell.length_b   1.000
_cell.length_c   1.000
_cell.angle_alpha   90.00
_cell.angle_beta   90.00
_cell.angle_gamma   90.00
#
_symmetry.space_group_name_H-M   'P 1'
#
loop_
_entity.id
_entity.type
_entity.pdbx_description
1 polymer ?
#
loop_
_entity_poly.entity_id
_entity_poly.type
_entity_poly.pdbx_seq_one_letter_code
_entity_poly.pdbx_strand_id
1 'polypeptide(L)' 'MHSTKHRCAWPHCDELVARNMWGCKVHWYMLPSQLRSWIGRAYRQGLAADAHPTRYYVKAHQAALAWIAENCTTEDEHAR' A
#
# COMPACT_ATOMS: atom_id res chain seq x y z
N MET A 1 -6.51 -22.68 4.68
CA MET A 1 -6.56 -21.22 4.50
C MET A 1 -5.29 -20.79 3.78
N HIS A 2 -5.34 -20.44 2.50
CA HIS A 2 -4.16 -19.98 1.78
C HIS A 2 -3.82 -18.56 2.22
N SER A 3 -2.94 -18.43 3.22
CA SER A 3 -2.28 -17.17 3.58
C SER A 3 -1.39 -16.75 2.43
N THR A 4 -2.01 -16.20 1.39
CA THR A 4 -1.32 -15.73 0.18
C THR A 4 -0.61 -14.45 0.58
N LYS A 5 0.66 -14.57 0.97
CA LYS A 5 1.51 -13.42 1.22
C LYS A 5 1.85 -12.77 -0.12
N HIS A 6 1.98 -11.45 -0.13
CA HIS A 6 2.51 -10.71 -1.28
C HIS A 6 3.68 -9.84 -0.84
N ARG A 7 4.48 -9.38 -1.79
CA ARG A 7 5.53 -8.39 -1.49
C ARG A 7 4.90 -7.07 -1.07
N CYS A 8 5.59 -6.31 -0.25
CA CYS A 8 5.20 -4.97 0.10
C CYS A 8 4.93 -4.14 -1.18
N ALA A 9 3.88 -3.32 -1.16
CA ALA A 9 3.56 -2.44 -2.28
C ALA A 9 4.59 -1.31 -2.46
N TRP A 10 5.47 -1.08 -1.49
CA TRP A 10 6.55 -0.11 -1.59
C TRP A 10 7.62 -0.59 -2.59
N PRO A 11 8.00 0.22 -3.59
CA PRO A 11 9.07 -0.11 -4.53
C PRO A 11 10.36 -0.49 -3.81
N HIS A 12 11.05 -1.53 -4.27
CA HIS A 12 12.32 -2.02 -3.69
C HIS A 12 12.22 -2.58 -2.26
N CYS A 13 11.01 -2.86 -1.74
CA CYS A 13 10.83 -3.59 -0.49
C CYS A 13 10.45 -5.06 -0.75
N ASP A 14 11.33 -5.98 -0.33
CA ASP A 14 11.10 -7.43 -0.49
C ASP A 14 10.37 -8.10 0.69
N GLU A 15 9.86 -7.32 1.64
CA GLU A 15 9.14 -7.85 2.80
C GLU A 15 7.82 -8.51 2.37
N LEU A 16 7.60 -9.75 2.82
CA LEU A 16 6.37 -10.50 2.56
C LEU A 16 5.31 -10.18 3.60
N VAL A 17 4.21 -9.59 3.16
CA VAL A 17 3.08 -9.19 4.01
C VAL A 17 1.82 -9.99 3.68
N ALA A 18 0.89 -10.04 4.62
CA ALA A 18 -0.38 -10.74 4.42
C ALA A 18 -1.27 -10.01 3.40
N ARG A 19 -2.15 -10.75 2.70
CA ARG A 19 -3.06 -10.20 1.67
C ARG A 19 -3.98 -9.07 2.12
N ASN A 20 -4.25 -8.98 3.42
CA ASN A 20 -5.06 -7.93 4.02
C ASN A 20 -4.25 -6.67 4.38
N MET A 21 -2.92 -6.71 4.19
CA MET A 21 -2.01 -5.60 4.43
C MET A 21 -1.60 -5.01 3.09
N TRP A 22 -1.61 -3.68 2.97
CA TRP A 22 -1.13 -3.02 1.75
C TRP A 22 0.41 -3.11 1.61
N GLY A 23 1.13 -2.97 2.72
CA GLY A 23 2.58 -3.02 2.78
C GLY A 23 3.04 -3.32 4.20
N CYS A 24 4.36 -3.34 4.42
CA CYS A 24 4.89 -3.59 5.76
C CYS A 24 4.58 -2.42 6.69
N LYS A 25 4.71 -2.67 8.00
CA LYS A 25 4.34 -1.68 9.02
C LYS A 25 5.11 -0.38 8.84
N VAL A 26 6.42 -0.46 8.56
CA VAL A 26 7.30 0.70 8.36
C VAL A 26 6.81 1.57 7.21
N HIS A 27 6.71 0.99 6.00
CA HIS A 27 6.26 1.69 4.80
C HIS A 27 4.82 2.17 4.87
N TRP A 28 3.96 1.44 5.58
CA TRP A 28 2.60 1.90 5.84
C TRP A 28 2.61 3.22 6.62
N TYR A 29 3.39 3.31 7.70
CA TYR A 29 3.47 4.54 8.51
C TYR A 29 4.23 5.68 7.84
N MET A 30 5.12 5.39 6.89
CA MET A 30 5.77 6.41 6.06
C MET A 30 4.79 7.12 5.12
N LEU A 31 3.70 6.46 4.71
CA LEU A 31 2.68 7.11 3.90
C LEU A 31 1.93 8.21 4.67
N PRO A 32 1.64 9.34 4.02
CA PRO A 32 0.74 10.37 4.52
C PRO A 32 -0.59 9.79 5.01
N SER A 33 -1.10 10.34 6.10
CA SER A 33 -2.36 9.90 6.72
C SER A 33 -3.55 9.91 5.76
N GLN A 34 -3.55 10.85 4.81
CA GLN A 34 -4.56 10.98 3.77
C GLN A 34 -4.54 9.78 2.81
N LEU A 35 -3.35 9.38 2.33
CA LEU A 35 -3.18 8.22 1.45
C LEU A 35 -3.52 6.91 2.16
N ARG A 36 -3.05 6.73 3.40
CA ARG A 36 -3.41 5.57 4.24
C ARG A 36 -4.93 5.45 4.40
N SER A 37 -5.59 6.56 4.72
CA SER A 37 -7.04 6.59 4.89
C SER A 37 -7.77 6.28 3.58
N TRP A 38 -7.27 6.77 2.45
CA TRP A 38 -7.85 6.50 1.14
C TRP A 38 -7.74 5.02 0.76
N ILE A 39 -6.55 4.42 0.87
CA ILE A 39 -6.33 2.99 0.62
C ILE A 39 -7.25 2.16 1.51
N GLY A 40 -7.31 2.45 2.82
CA GLY A 40 -8.14 1.72 3.76
C GLY A 40 -9.64 1.83 3.48
N ARG A 41 -10.12 2.99 3.00
CA ARG A 41 -11.52 3.16 2.54
C ARG A 41 -11.79 2.37 1.27
N ALA A 42 -10.89 2.43 0.28
CA ALA A 42 -11.04 1.74 -0.99
C ALA A 42 -11.00 0.21 -0.84
N TYR A 43 -10.14 -0.29 0.05
CA TYR A 43 -10.07 -1.70 0.41
C TYR A 43 -11.37 -2.17 1.06
N ARG A 44 -11.87 -1.46 2.07
CA ARG A 44 -13.16 -1.78 2.74
C ARG A 44 -14.34 -1.77 1.77
N GLN A 45 -14.39 -0.79 0.86
CA GLN A 45 -15.43 -0.72 -0.16
C GLN A 45 -15.38 -1.93 -1.10
N GLY A 46 -14.18 -2.33 -1.53
CA GLY A 46 -14.02 -3.51 -2.39
C GLY A 46 -14.38 -4.82 -1.70
N LEU A 47 -14.06 -4.96 -0.41
CA LEU A 47 -14.47 -6.12 0.38
C LEU A 47 -16.00 -6.18 0.55
N ALA A 48 -16.64 -5.05 0.84
CA ALA A 48 -18.10 -4.99 1.00
C ALA A 48 -18.85 -5.32 -0.31
N ALA A 49 -18.22 -5.06 -1.46
CA ALA A 49 -18.78 -5.35 -2.78
C ALA A 49 -18.33 -6.71 -3.36
N ASP A 50 -17.56 -7.51 -2.61
CA ASP A 50 -16.90 -8.74 -3.07
C ASP A 50 -16.16 -8.58 -4.43
N ALA A 51 -15.66 -7.37 -4.69
CA ALA A 51 -15.14 -6.95 -5.99
C ALA A 51 -13.73 -6.35 -5.86
N HIS A 52 -12.87 -6.98 -5.07
CA HIS A 52 -11.52 -6.51 -4.83
C HIS A 52 -10.49 -7.17 -5.76
N PRO A 53 -9.59 -6.42 -6.42
CA PRO A 53 -9.40 -4.97 -6.33
C PRO A 53 -10.42 -4.16 -7.17
N THR A 54 -10.99 -3.11 -6.58
CA THR A 54 -11.87 -2.17 -7.31
C THR A 54 -11.04 -1.14 -8.07
N ARG A 55 -11.65 -0.49 -9.08
CA ARG A 55 -11.05 0.68 -9.75
C ARG A 55 -10.63 1.77 -8.76
N TYR A 56 -11.38 1.96 -7.68
CA TYR A 56 -11.08 2.95 -6.65
C TYR A 56 -9.84 2.57 -5.83
N TYR A 57 -9.65 1.27 -5.54
CA TYR A 57 -8.44 0.78 -4.89
C TYR A 57 -7.22 0.94 -5.80
N VAL A 58 -7.34 0.62 -7.09
CA VAL A 58 -6.24 0.78 -8.05
C VAL A 58 -5.78 2.25 -8.11
N LYS A 59 -6.72 3.20 -8.13
CA LYS A 59 -6.40 4.64 -8.08
C LYS A 59 -5.68 5.04 -6.79
N ALA A 60 -6.15 4.55 -5.64
CA ALA A 60 -5.51 4.83 -4.35
C ALA A 60 -4.09 4.24 -4.28
N HIS A 61 -3.90 3.04 -4.83
CA HIS A 61 -2.59 2.40 -4.92
C HIS A 61 -1.64 3.17 -5.86
N GLN A 62 -2.11 3.60 -7.03
CA GLN A 62 -1.33 4.42 -7.96
C GLN A 62 -0.95 5.78 -7.35
N ALA A 63 -1.86 6.44 -6.64
CA ALA A 63 -1.56 7.69 -5.95
C ALA A 63 -0.48 7.52 -4.87
N ALA A 64 -0.49 6.40 -4.15
CA ALA A 64 0.56 6.08 -3.20
C ALA A 64 1.91 5.84 -3.89
N LEU A 65 1.94 5.09 -5.00
CA LEU A 65 3.16 4.89 -5.79
C LEU A 65 3.71 6.20 -6.37
N ALA A 66 2.84 7.08 -6.86
CA ALA A 66 3.24 8.40 -7.37
C ALA A 66 3.84 9.25 -6.25
N TRP A 67 3.20 9.29 -5.08
CA TRP A 67 3.74 10.00 -3.92
C TRP A 67 5.11 9.44 -3.51
N ILE A 68 5.28 8.11 -3.49
CA ILE A 68 6.57 7.48 -3.19
C ILE A 68 7.62 7.89 -4.22
N ALA A 69 7.30 7.86 -5.51
CA ALA A 69 8.23 8.26 -6.56
C ALA A 69 8.65 9.74 -6.44
N GLU A 70 7.73 10.61 -6.01
CA GLU A 70 7.99 12.05 -5.83
C GLU A 70 8.73 12.39 -4.53
N ASN A 71 8.55 11.59 -3.47
CA ASN A 71 9.00 11.94 -2.11
C ASN A 71 10.06 10.98 -1.55
N CYS A 72 10.30 9.85 -2.21
CA CYS A 72 11.22 8.80 -1.77
C CYS A 72 11.98 8.29 -3.00
N THR A 73 12.91 9.09 -3.51
CA THR A 73 13.90 8.62 -4.48
C THR A 73 14.80 7.58 -3.81
N THR A 74 15.27 6.59 -4.59
CA THR A 74 16.06 5.41 -4.20
C THR A 74 17.35 5.63 -3.37
N GLU A 75 17.60 6.84 -2.89
CA GLU A 75 18.76 7.24 -2.07
C GLU A 75 18.39 7.60 -0.62
N ASP A 76 17.12 7.53 -0.21
CA ASP A 76 16.76 7.72 1.20
C ASP A 76 16.98 6.45 2.02
N GLU A 77 18.25 6.15 2.27
CA GLU A 77 18.77 5.19 3.24
C GLU A 77 18.39 5.50 4.71
N HIS A 78 17.59 6.53 5.00
CA HIS A 78 17.49 7.05 6.36
C HIS A 78 16.05 7.27 6.84
N ALA A 79 15.54 6.23 7.53
CA ALA A 79 14.93 6.49 8.82
C ALA A 79 15.99 7.14 9.73
N ARG A 80 15.99 8.48 9.82
CA ARG A 80 16.65 9.21 10.92
C ARG A 80 15.65 9.46 12.04
#